data_AF-A0A398D4Z0-F1
#
_entry.id   AF-A0A398D4Z0-F1
#
_cell.length_a   1.000
_cell.length_b   1.000
_cell.length_c   1.000
_cell.angle_alpha   90.00
_cell.angle_beta   90.00
_cell.angle_gamma   90.00
#
_symmetry.space_group_name_H-M   'P 1'
#
loop_
_entity.id
_entity.type
_entity.pdbx_description
1 polymer ?
#
loop_
_entity_poly.entity_id
_entity_poly.type
_entity_poly.pdbx_seq_one_letter_code
_entity_poly.pdbx_strand_id
1 'polypeptide(L)'
;MRLLTQIVLHHGATDATLRSGDPEGAALWAAIERNHQRHWAKIVAGYICDYHFGIGPTGVVLAGQPLGMVAFNCGNARLNAVSIAVCFLGNFQVAHRGPP
;
A
#
# COMPACT_ATOMS: atom_id res chain seq x y z
N MET A 1 -20.81 0.69 -8.81
CA MET A 1 -19.75 1.41 -8.09
C MET A 1 -19.77 0.92 -6.64
N ARG A 2 -18.61 0.62 -6.02
CA ARG A 2 -18.55 0.14 -4.63
C ARG A 2 -18.97 1.26 -3.66
N LEU A 3 -19.69 0.92 -2.59
CA LEU A 3 -19.91 1.84 -1.48
C LEU A 3 -18.63 1.92 -0.65
N LEU A 4 -17.97 3.08 -0.68
CA LEU A 4 -16.75 3.35 0.05
C LEU A 4 -17.10 4.29 1.22
N THR A 5 -16.82 3.86 2.45
CA THR A 5 -17.14 4.62 3.66
C THR A 5 -15.92 4.89 4.55
N GLN A 6 -14.78 4.26 4.23
CA GLN A 6 -13.58 4.31 5.06
C GLN A 6 -12.31 4.48 4.23
N ILE A 7 -11.28 5.04 4.86
CA ILE A 7 -9.92 5.05 4.36
C ILE A 7 -9.07 4.32 5.41
N VAL A 8 -8.30 3.33 4.97
CA VAL A 8 -7.35 2.59 5.81
C VAL A 8 -5.95 3.00 5.41
N LEU A 9 -5.20 3.49 6.39
CA LEU A 9 -3.82 3.93 6.22
C LEU A 9 -2.87 2.82 6.68
N HIS A 10 -1.86 2.57 5.85
CA HIS A 10 -0.79 1.61 6.08
C HIS A 10 0.56 2.28 5.91
N HIS A 11 1.60 1.64 6.43
CA HIS A 11 2.96 1.91 6.00
C HIS A 11 3.56 0.67 5.35
N GLY A 12 4.47 0.87 4.40
CA GLY A 12 5.06 -0.25 3.65
C GLY A 12 5.96 -1.16 4.49
N ALA A 13 6.36 -0.71 5.68
CA ALA A 13 7.37 -1.36 6.53
C ALA A 13 8.69 -1.63 5.79
N THR A 14 8.97 -0.79 4.79
CA THR A 14 10.18 -0.81 3.97
C THR A 14 11.15 0.24 4.48
N ASP A 15 12.45 0.01 4.36
CA ASP A 15 13.44 1.07 4.56
C ASP A 15 13.24 2.14 3.49
N ALA A 16 12.50 3.20 3.85
CA ALA A 16 12.20 4.35 3.00
C ALA A 16 13.41 5.27 2.79
N THR A 17 14.62 4.81 3.11
CA THR A 17 15.83 5.43 2.58
C THR A 17 15.88 5.07 1.09
N LEU A 18 15.07 5.81 0.33
CA LEU A 18 15.15 5.92 -1.12
C LEU A 18 16.64 5.99 -1.43
N ARG A 19 17.20 4.87 -1.90
CA ARG A 19 18.57 4.86 -2.42
C ARG A 19 18.60 5.96 -3.47
N SER A 20 19.72 6.63 -3.67
CA SER A 20 19.84 7.83 -4.52
C SER A 20 19.25 7.73 -5.94
N GLY A 21 18.85 6.54 -6.41
CA GLY A 21 18.17 6.30 -7.69
C GLY A 21 16.64 6.11 -7.68
N ASP A 22 15.91 6.20 -6.55
CA ASP A 22 14.43 6.11 -6.54
C ASP A 22 13.77 7.12 -5.59
N PRO A 23 13.95 8.45 -5.78
CA PRO A 23 13.49 9.47 -4.84
C PRO A 23 11.96 9.56 -4.67
N GLU A 24 11.21 9.02 -5.61
CA GLU A 24 9.75 9.01 -5.60
C GLU A 24 9.17 7.68 -5.10
N GLY A 25 10.00 6.64 -4.96
CA GLY A 25 9.58 5.32 -4.51
C GLY A 25 8.84 4.52 -5.59
N ALA A 26 8.94 4.89 -6.87
CA ALA A 26 8.25 4.22 -7.97
C ALA A 26 8.80 2.80 -8.18
N ALA A 27 10.12 2.61 -8.09
CA ALA A 27 10.72 1.29 -8.22
C ALA A 27 10.37 0.41 -7.01
N LEU A 28 10.36 1.00 -5.81
CA LEU A 28 9.89 0.35 -4.59
C LEU A 28 8.42 -0.08 -4.69
N TRP A 29 7.54 0.80 -5.17
CA TRP A 29 6.12 0.50 -5.36
C TRP A 29 5.91 -0.67 -6.33
N ALA A 30 6.56 -0.63 -7.49
CA ALA A 30 6.51 -1.73 -8.45
C ALA A 30 7.03 -3.06 -7.84
N ALA A 31 7.98 -3.00 -6.91
CA ALA A 31 8.44 -4.19 -6.19
C ALA A 31 7.40 -4.72 -5.20
N ILE A 32 6.70 -3.82 -4.48
CA ILE A 32 5.59 -4.17 -3.60
C ILE A 32 4.45 -4.84 -4.38
N GLU A 33 4.04 -4.25 -5.51
CA GLU A 33 3.01 -4.83 -6.39
C GLU A 33 3.41 -6.23 -6.88
N ARG A 34 4.63 -6.39 -7.40
CA ARG A 34 5.12 -7.70 -7.83
C ARG A 34 5.14 -8.72 -6.70
N ASN A 35 5.49 -8.31 -5.48
CA ASN A 35 5.47 -9.20 -4.32
C ASN A 35 4.05 -9.66 -3.99
N HIS A 36 3.11 -8.72 -3.95
CA HIS A 36 1.69 -8.98 -3.71
C HIS A 36 1.05 -9.90 -4.78
N GLN A 37 1.36 -9.67 -6.06
CA GLN A 37 0.85 -10.48 -7.17
C GLN A 37 1.28 -11.95 -7.07
N ARG A 38 2.43 -12.26 -6.47
CA ARG A 38 2.86 -13.66 -6.26
C ARG A 38 1.87 -14.44 -5.40
N HIS A 39 1.14 -13.77 -4.51
CA HIS A 39 0.16 -14.40 -3.62
C HIS A 39 -1.22 -14.50 -4.26
N TRP A 40 -1.72 -13.40 -4.85
CA TRP A 40 -3.15 -13.29 -5.20
C TRP A 40 -3.47 -13.33 -6.68
N ALA A 41 -2.51 -13.06 -7.58
CA ALA A 41 -2.81 -12.91 -9.01
C ALA A 41 -3.32 -14.21 -9.66
N LYS A 42 -3.03 -15.38 -9.07
CA LYS A 42 -3.54 -16.67 -9.52
C LYS A 42 -4.99 -16.95 -9.08
N ILE A 43 -5.47 -16.23 -8.06
CA ILE A 43 -6.76 -16.48 -7.40
C ILE A 43 -7.77 -15.39 -7.77
N VAL A 44 -7.32 -14.15 -7.91
CA VAL A 44 -8.16 -12.99 -8.15
C VAL A 44 -7.81 -12.37 -9.49
N ALA A 45 -8.69 -12.53 -10.48
CA ALA A 45 -8.52 -11.94 -11.81
C ALA A 45 -8.42 -10.41 -11.72
N GLY A 46 -7.44 -9.83 -12.41
CA GLY A 46 -7.20 -8.39 -12.42
C GLY A 46 -6.60 -7.83 -11.13
N TYR A 47 -6.13 -8.69 -10.22
CA TYR A 47 -5.45 -8.25 -9.00
C TYR A 47 -4.12 -7.53 -9.32
N ILE A 48 -3.95 -6.32 -8.80
CA ILE A 48 -2.71 -5.55 -8.92
C ILE A 48 -1.93 -5.50 -7.59
N CYS A 49 -2.58 -5.07 -6.51
CA CYS A 49 -1.92 -4.81 -5.23
C CYS A 49 -2.92 -4.94 -4.07
N ASP A 50 -2.41 -5.15 -2.86
CA ASP A 50 -3.23 -5.10 -1.64
C ASP A 50 -3.72 -3.69 -1.29
N TYR A 51 -3.19 -2.65 -1.94
CA TYR A 51 -3.55 -1.25 -1.71
C TYR A 51 -4.11 -0.60 -2.98
N HIS A 52 -4.94 0.43 -2.82
CA HIS A 52 -5.42 1.25 -3.94
C HIS A 52 -4.39 2.30 -4.34
N PHE A 53 -3.64 2.84 -3.38
CA PHE A 53 -2.62 3.87 -3.61
C PHE A 53 -1.37 3.63 -2.77
N GLY A 54 -0.21 3.93 -3.36
CA GLY A 54 1.05 4.15 -2.67
C GLY A 54 1.35 5.64 -2.58
N ILE A 55 1.90 6.11 -1.46
CA ILE A 55 2.33 7.50 -1.29
C ILE A 55 3.84 7.51 -1.11
N GLY A 56 4.55 8.03 -2.11
CA GLY A 56 5.99 8.16 -2.08
C GLY A 56 6.46 9.26 -1.12
N PRO A 57 7.74 9.31 -0.74
CA PRO A 57 8.24 10.25 0.27
C PRO A 57 8.15 11.73 -0.12
N THR A 58 8.02 12.04 -1.41
CA THR A 58 7.77 13.39 -1.94
C THR A 58 6.30 13.79 -1.95
N GLY A 59 5.39 12.88 -1.55
CA GLY A 59 3.94 13.06 -1.66
C GLY A 59 3.36 12.63 -3.01
N VAL A 60 4.18 12.09 -3.92
CA VAL A 60 3.68 11.51 -5.18
C VAL A 60 2.70 10.37 -4.89
N VAL A 61 1.61 10.32 -5.67
CA VAL A 61 0.59 9.27 -5.58
C VAL A 61 0.85 8.24 -6.67
N LEU A 62 1.04 6.99 -6.27
CA LEU A 62 1.27 5.85 -7.13
C LEU A 62 0.02 4.98 -7.15
N ALA A 63 -0.49 4.67 -8.34
CA ALA A 63 -1.71 3.88 -8.50
C ALA A 63 -1.44 2.40 -8.19
N GLY A 64 -2.38 1.75 -7.49
CA GLY A 64 -2.40 0.31 -7.27
C GLY A 64 -3.71 -0.30 -7.75
N GLN A 65 -4.41 -1.01 -6.88
CA GLN A 65 -5.69 -1.64 -7.19
C GLN A 65 -6.76 -0.59 -7.56
N PRO A 66 -7.55 -0.79 -8.64
CA PRO A 66 -8.58 0.17 -9.04
C PRO A 66 -9.66 0.32 -7.95
N LEU A 67 -10.19 1.53 -7.75
CA LEU A 67 -11.25 1.81 -6.77
C LEU A 67 -12.51 0.95 -6.95
N GLY A 68 -12.77 0.49 -8.18
CA GLY A 68 -13.86 -0.44 -8.49
C GLY A 68 -13.66 -1.86 -7.94
N MET A 69 -12.45 -2.23 -7.55
CA MET A 69 -12.05 -3.57 -7.11
C MET A 69 -11.57 -3.54 -5.66
N VAL A 70 -11.87 -4.61 -4.90
CA VAL A 70 -11.41 -4.74 -3.51
C VAL A 70 -9.88 -4.84 -3.46
N ALA A 71 -9.28 -4.14 -2.50
CA ALA A 71 -7.86 -4.24 -2.15
C ALA A 71 -7.73 -4.97 -0.80
N PHE A 72 -6.89 -6.00 -0.74
CA PHE A 72 -6.84 -6.97 0.36
C PHE A 72 -5.89 -6.54 1.49
N ASN A 73 -5.92 -5.24 1.82
CA ASN A 73 -4.97 -4.54 2.69
C ASN A 73 -4.97 -4.97 4.16
N CYS A 74 -6.04 -5.58 4.67
CA CYS A 74 -6.10 -5.99 6.06
C CYS A 74 -6.78 -7.36 6.22
N GLY A 75 -6.58 -7.99 7.39
CA GLY A 75 -7.21 -9.27 7.73
C GLY A 75 -8.73 -9.21 7.92
N ASN A 76 -9.38 -8.06 7.71
CA ASN A 76 -10.82 -7.88 7.86
C ASN A 76 -11.51 -7.70 6.49
N ALA A 77 -12.16 -8.76 6.01
CA ALA A 77 -12.83 -8.77 4.71
C ALA A 77 -13.94 -7.71 4.58
N ARG A 78 -14.70 -7.44 5.65
CA ARG A 78 -15.75 -6.40 5.64
C ARG A 78 -15.14 -5.03 5.45
N LEU A 79 -14.02 -4.75 6.14
CA LEU A 79 -13.29 -3.49 6.01
C LEU A 79 -12.69 -3.35 4.60
N ASN A 80 -12.07 -4.39 4.05
CA ASN A 80 -11.55 -4.39 2.67
C ASN A 80 -12.66 -4.06 1.65
N ALA A 81 -13.88 -4.57 1.85
CA ALA A 81 -15.00 -4.36 0.94
C ALA A 81 -15.48 -2.89 0.87
N VAL A 82 -15.34 -2.12 1.96
CA VAL A 82 -15.89 -0.75 2.08
C VAL A 82 -14.83 0.35 2.21
N SER A 83 -13.55 0.00 2.06
CA SER A 83 -12.44 0.94 2.23
C SER A 83 -11.66 1.23 0.96
N ILE A 84 -11.06 2.43 0.95
CA ILE A 84 -9.88 2.78 0.17
C ILE A 84 -8.67 2.48 1.05
N ALA A 85 -7.60 1.95 0.44
CA ALA A 85 -6.40 1.52 1.13
C ALA A 85 -5.21 2.31 0.60
N VAL A 86 -4.52 3.00 1.49
CA VAL A 86 -3.41 3.90 1.17
C VAL A 86 -2.18 3.46 1.95
N CYS A 87 -1.08 3.20 1.25
CA CYS A 87 0.18 2.78 1.84
C CYS A 87 1.24 3.88 1.69
N PHE A 88 1.70 4.44 2.81
CA PHE A 88 2.86 5.32 2.81
C PHE A 88 4.13 4.50 2.66
N LEU A 89 4.94 4.81 1.64
CA LEU A 89 6.18 4.09 1.37
C LEU A 89 7.19 4.42 2.46
N GLY A 90 7.42 3.45 3.34
CA GLY A 90 8.39 3.58 4.42
C GLY A 90 8.04 2.83 5.69
N ASN A 91 8.93 2.99 6.66
CA ASN A 91 8.75 2.51 8.01
C ASN A 91 8.61 3.71 8.95
N PHE A 92 7.43 3.86 9.55
CA PHE A 92 7.11 4.94 10.49
C PHE A 92 6.98 4.42 11.92
N GLN A 93 7.47 3.21 12.20
CA GLN A 93 7.63 2.74 13.56
C GLN A 93 8.68 3.61 14.25
N VAL A 94 8.22 4.50 15.14
CA VAL A 94 9.12 5.22 16.04
C VAL A 94 9.49 4.25 17.15
N ALA A 95 10.77 3.93 17.29
CA ALA A 95 11.23 3.25 18.50
C ALA A 95 10.86 4.15 19.68
N HIS A 96 10.01 3.66 20.59
CA HIS A 96 9.79 4.32 21.89
C HIS A 96 11.14 4.36 22.63
N ARG A 97 11.95 5.39 22.39
CA ARG A 97 12.94 5.78 23.37
C ARG A 97 12.13 6.33 24.53
N GLY A 98 12.13 5.60 25.65
CA GLY A 98 11.63 6.12 26.92
C GLY A 98 12.29 7.47 27.24
N PRO A 99 11.72 8.25 28.17
CA PRO A 99 12.33 9.52 28.56
C PRO A 99 13.79 9.33 29.00
N PRO A 100 14.66 10.33 28.77
CA PRO A 100 16.07 10.29 29.14
C PRO A 100 16.28 10.04 30.64
#